data_AF-A0A2G9U3K3-F1
#
_entry.id   AF-A0A2G9U3K3-F1
#
_cell.length_a   1.000
_cell.length_b   1.000
_cell.length_c   1.000
_cell.angle_alpha   90.00
_cell.angle_beta   90.00
_cell.angle_gamma   90.00
#
_symmetry.space_group_name_H-M   'P 1'
#
loop_
_entity.id
_entity.type
_entity.pdbx_description
1 polymer ?
#
loop_
_entity_poly.entity_id
_entity_poly.type
_entity_poly.pdbx_seq_one_letter_code
_entity_poly.pdbx_strand_id
1 'polypeptide(L)' 'MIEVGSMRYVTVRNFRGKMLIDIREYYSDKASGVLRPSKKGISLNKEQYENFKAIMSEIDAKL' A
#
# COMPACT_ATOMS: atom_id res chain seq x y z
N MET A 1 9.93 1.51 -1.68
CA MET A 1 8.81 1.70 -0.72
C MET A 1 8.65 3.20 -0.54
N ILE A 2 7.43 3.71 -0.54
CA ILE A 2 7.12 5.13 -0.38
C ILE A 2 6.33 5.26 0.92
N GLU A 3 6.84 5.99 1.90
CA GLU A 3 6.14 6.18 3.18
C GLU A 3 5.02 7.20 3.04
N VAL A 4 3.84 6.89 3.61
CA VAL A 4 2.69 7.79 3.67
C VAL A 4 2.36 8.24 5.10
N GLY A 5 3.20 7.85 6.07
CA GLY A 5 3.10 8.21 7.49
C GLY A 5 2.65 7.06 8.38
N SER A 6 2.95 7.17 9.68
CA SER A 6 2.55 6.20 10.73
C SER A 6 2.88 4.75 10.41
N MET A 7 4.10 4.49 9.92
CA MET A 7 4.57 3.17 9.49
C MET A 7 3.74 2.53 8.36
N ARG A 8 3.07 3.34 7.53
CA ARG A 8 2.35 2.88 6.33
C ARG A 8 3.13 3.21 5.09
N TYR A 9 3.19 2.25 4.18
CA TYR A 9 3.99 2.34 2.97
C TYR A 9 3.17 1.91 1.75
N VAL A 10 3.44 2.57 0.64
CA VAL A 10 3.03 2.15 -0.70
C VAL A 10 4.22 1.48 -1.39
N THR A 11 4.00 0.32 -1.98
CA THR A 11 5.03 -0.44 -2.69
C THR A 11 4.50 -0.97 -4.01
N VAL A 12 5.29 -0.85 -5.08
CA VAL A 12 4.99 -1.49 -6.36
C VAL A 12 5.86 -2.73 -6.45
N ARG A 13 5.25 -3.90 -6.56
CA ARG A 13 5.96 -5.20 -6.58
C ARG A 13 5.40 -6.15 -7.61
N ASN A 14 6.24 -7.06 -8.10
CA ASN A 14 5.82 -8.19 -8.92
C ASN A 14 5.58 -9.41 -8.03
N PHE A 15 4.37 -9.97 -8.06
CA PHE A 15 4.02 -11.21 -7.39
C PHE A 15 3.43 -12.19 -8.39
N ARG A 16 4.14 -13.29 -8.64
CA ARG A 16 3.73 -14.35 -9.59
C ARG A 16 3.36 -13.79 -10.98
N GLY A 17 4.18 -12.88 -11.51
CA GLY A 17 3.99 -12.26 -12.82
C GLY A 17 2.97 -11.12 -12.85
N LYS A 18 2.33 -10.79 -11.72
CA LYS A 18 1.38 -9.68 -11.62
C LYS A 18 1.99 -8.51 -10.89
N MET A 19 1.93 -7.33 -11.50
CA MET A 19 2.28 -6.07 -10.83
C MET A 19 1.17 -5.68 -9.86
N LEU A 20 1.54 -5.46 -8.60
CA LEU A 20 0.65 -5.06 -7.52
C LEU A 20 1.16 -3.78 -6.86
N ILE A 21 0.21 -2.92 -6.50
CA ILE A 21 0.42 -1.74 -5.69
C ILE A 21 -0.07 -2.09 -4.27
N ASP A 22 0.85 -2.37 -3.36
CA ASP A 22 0.52 -2.73 -1.97
C ASP A 22 0.60 -1.50 -1.06
N ILE A 23 -0.51 -1.19 -0.39
CA ILE A 23 -0.65 -0.11 0.59
C ILE A 23 -0.85 -0.78 1.95
N ARG A 24 0.15 -0.69 2.84
CA ARG A 24 0.18 -1.55 4.04
C ARG A 24 0.86 -0.90 5.24
N GLU A 25 0.32 -1.19 6.42
CA GLU A 25 0.95 -0.89 7.72
C GLU A 25 2.04 -1.92 8.02
N TYR A 26 3.22 -1.46 8.40
CA TYR A 26 4.35 -2.27 8.82
C TYR A 26 4.56 -2.13 10.33
N TYR A 27 5.20 -3.13 10.91
CA TYR A 27 5.67 -3.08 12.30
C TYR A 27 7.16 -3.40 12.34
N SER A 28 7.85 -2.90 13.35
CA SER A 28 9.23 -3.30 13.63
C SER A 28 9.22 -4.60 14.43
N ASP A 29 9.82 -5.64 13.87
CA ASP A 29 9.97 -6.91 14.57
C ASP A 29 10.93 -6.72 15.76
N LYS A 30 10.46 -6.99 16.99
CA LYS A 30 11.21 -6.66 18.21
C LYS A 30 12.53 -7.45 18.35
N ALA A 31 12.62 -8.63 17.74
CA ALA A 31 13.81 -9.48 17.85
C ALA A 31 14.89 -9.06 16.84
N SER A 32 14.49 -8.69 15.62
CA SER A 32 15.42 -8.40 14.53
C SER A 32 15.57 -6.92 14.19
N GLY A 33 14.66 -6.06 14.65
CA GLY A 33 14.55 -4.66 14.25
C GLY A 33 14.07 -4.46 12.80
N VAL A 34 13.77 -5.55 12.08
CA VAL A 34 13.40 -5.51 10.66
C VAL A 34 11.94 -5.13 10.51
N LEU A 35 11.65 -4.22 9.56
CA LEU A 35 10.29 -3.89 9.19
C LEU A 35 9.59 -5.08 8.53
N ARG A 36 8.45 -5.47 9.08
CA ARG A 36 7.61 -6.56 8.57
C ARG A 36 6.22 -6.03 8.20
N PRO A 37 5.63 -6.51 7.10
CA PRO A 37 4.27 -6.15 6.71
C PRO A 37 3.26 -6.72 7.72
N SER A 38 2.29 -5.93 8.14
CA SER A 38 1.17 -6.40 8.97
C SER A 38 0.01 -6.93 8.12
N LYS A 39 -1.00 -7.50 8.79
CA LYS A 39 -2.26 -7.90 8.14
C LYS A 39 -3.09 -6.70 7.64
N LYS A 40 -2.87 -5.50 8.18
CA LYS A 40 -3.59 -4.29 7.80
C LYS A 40 -3.00 -3.69 6.53
N GLY A 41 -3.68 -3.88 5.41
CA GLY A 41 -3.30 -3.33 4.12
C GLY A 41 -3.96 -4.05 2.96
N ILE A 42 -3.89 -3.45 1.79
CA ILE A 42 -4.50 -3.96 0.55
C ILE A 42 -3.45 -3.99 -0.56
N SER A 43 -3.48 -5.06 -1.37
CA SER A 43 -2.76 -5.11 -2.64
C SER A 43 -3.75 -4.83 -3.77
N LEU A 44 -3.59 -3.69 -4.44
CA LEU A 44 -4.34 -3.35 -5.63
C LEU A 44 -3.65 -3.93 -6.86
N ASN A 45 -4.42 -4.51 -7.78
CA ASN A 45 -3.92 -4.75 -9.12
C ASN A 45 -3.90 -3.43 -9.93
N LYS A 46 -3.35 -3.48 -11.15
CA LYS A 46 -3.25 -2.30 -12.02
C LYS A 46 -4.61 -1.63 -12.26
N GLU A 47 -5.63 -2.41 -12.59
CA GLU A 47 -6.98 -1.90 -12.88
C GLU A 47 -7.61 -1.20 -11.68
N GLN A 48 -7.54 -1.81 -10.49
CA GLN A 48 -8.02 -1.23 -9.24
C GLN A 48 -7.31 0.08 -8.90
N TYR A 49 -6.00 0.17 -9.18
CA TYR A 49 -5.24 1.39 -8.97
C TYR A 49 -5.63 2.51 -9.95
N GLU A 50 -5.86 2.19 -11.22
CA GLU A 50 -6.37 3.16 -12.20
C GLU A 50 -7.76 3.67 -11.81
N ASN A 51 -8.67 2.78 -11.39
CA ASN A 51 -9.99 3.16 -10.90
C ASN A 51 -9.90 4.03 -9.64
N PHE A 52 -9.00 3.70 -8.71
CA PHE A 52 -8.77 4.53 -7.52
C PHE A 52 -8.31 5.94 -7.87
N LYS A 53 -7.38 6.10 -8.83
CA LYS A 53 -6.96 7.41 -9.33
C LYS A 53 -8.13 8.20 -9.95
N ALA A 54 -9.00 7.53 -10.71
CA ALA A 54 -10.13 8.16 -11.38
C ALA A 54 -11.15 8.78 -10.40
N ILE A 55 -11.27 8.22 -9.19
CA ILE A 55 -12.21 8.72 -8.16
C ILE A 55 -11.54 9.64 -7.12
N MET A 56 -10.26 10.00 -7.27
CA MET A 56 -9.55 10.82 -6.28
C MET A 56 -10.23 12.17 -6.04
N SER A 57 -10.70 12.85 -7.08
CA SER A 57 -11.41 14.12 -6.93
C SER A 57 -12.71 13.99 -6.12
N GLU A 58 -13.43 12.86 -6.25
CA GLU A 58 -14.63 12.61 -5.46
C GLU A 58 -14.30 12.30 -4.00
N ILE A 59 -13.16 11.67 -3.72
CA ILE A 59 -12.66 11.46 -2.37
C ILE A 59 -12.27 12.80 -1.75
N ASP A 60 -11.50 13.62 -2.47
CA ASP A 60 -11.03 14.92 -2.00
C ASP A 60 -12.19 15.86 -1.68
N ALA A 61 -13.27 15.82 -2.47
CA ALA A 61 -14.49 16.60 -2.19
C ALA A 61 -15.26 16.15 -0.93
N LYS A 62 -14.96 14.96 -0.38
CA LYS A 62 -15.61 14.40 0.82
C LYS A 62 -14.75 14.46 2.08
N LEU A 63 -13.49 14.88 1.98
CA LEU A 63 -12.61 15.14 3.12
C LEU A 63 -12.86 16.54 3.69
#